data_AF-A0A2W5ZBB6-F1
#
_entry.id   AF-A0A2W5ZBB6-F1
#
_cell.length_a   1.000
_cell.length_b   1.000
_cell.length_c   1.000
_cell.angle_alpha   90.00
_cell.angle_beta   90.00
_cell.angle_gamma   90.00
#
_symmetry.space_group_name_H-M   'P 1'
#
loop_
_entity.id
_entity.type
_entity.pdbx_description
1 polymer ?
#
loop_
_entity_poly.entity_id
_entity_poly.type
_entity_poly.pdbx_seq_one_letter_code
_entity_poly.pdbx_strand_id
1 'polypeptide(L)' 'MAQKCELCGKGPQYGHNVSHSKLRTNRRFLPNLQTGHVLIGGKLVKARVCTRCLRRSTSGRP' A
#
# COMPACT_ATOMS: atom_id res chain seq x y z
N MET A 1 12.26 0.91 -7.71
CA MET A 1 11.13 -0.06 -7.65
C MET A 1 9.86 0.68 -7.22
N ALA A 2 8.78 0.58 -7.99
CA ALA A 2 7.55 1.30 -7.70
C ALA A 2 6.91 0.80 -6.39
N GLN A 3 6.85 1.65 -5.36
CA GLN A 3 6.08 1.37 -4.15
C GLN A 3 4.59 1.61 -4.43
N LYS A 4 4.05 0.86 -5.38
CA LYS A 4 2.64 0.88 -5.74
C LYS A 4 2.02 -0.49 -5.47
N CYS A 5 0.81 -0.45 -4.95
CA CYS A 5 -0.06 -1.62 -4.85
C CYS A 5 -0.50 -2.07 -6.24
N GLU A 6 -0.23 -3.30 -6.62
CA GLU A 6 -0.60 -3.82 -7.95
C GLU A 6 -2.12 -4.02 -8.10
N LEU A 7 -2.83 -4.31 -7.00
CA LEU A 7 -4.30 -4.46 -7.01
C LEU A 7 -5.06 -3.13 -7.01
N CYS A 8 -4.51 -2.11 -6.36
CA CYS A 8 -5.26 -0.92 -5.97
C CYS A 8 -4.61 0.39 -6.41
N GLY A 9 -3.45 0.33 -7.06
CA GLY A 9 -2.73 1.49 -7.55
C GLY A 9 -2.20 2.44 -6.48
N LYS A 10 -2.44 2.18 -5.18
CA LYS A 10 -2.00 3.04 -4.07
C LYS A 10 -0.49 3.23 -4.12
N GLY A 11 -0.09 4.47 -4.34
CA GLY A 11 1.30 4.90 -4.36
C GLY A 11 1.70 5.70 -3.12
N PRO A 12 2.98 6.12 -3.07
CA PRO A 12 3.45 7.02 -2.03
C PRO A 12 2.77 8.38 -2.16
N GLN A 13 2.35 8.94 -1.02
CA GLN A 13 1.87 10.32 -0.94
C GLN A 13 2.95 11.21 -0.36
N TYR A 14 2.90 12.50 -0.68
CA TYR A 14 3.84 13.51 -0.20
C TYR A 14 3.12 14.44 0.78
N GLY A 15 3.84 14.89 1.80
CA GLY A 15 3.34 15.91 2.72
C GLY A 15 4.45 16.39 3.65
N HIS A 16 4.07 16.94 4.81
CA HIS A 16 5.01 17.50 5.76
C HIS A 16 4.93 16.85 7.14
N ASN A 17 6.07 16.72 7.80
CA ASN A 17 6.15 16.61 9.25
C ASN A 17 6.02 18.02 9.82
N VAL A 18 5.03 18.24 10.68
CA VAL A 18 4.80 19.51 11.35
C VAL A 18 5.17 19.33 12.81
N SER A 19 6.19 20.06 13.29
CA SER A 19 6.56 20.05 14.71
C SER A 19 5.62 20.94 15.54
N HIS A 20 5.74 20.87 16.87
CA HIS A 20 5.02 21.75 17.79
C HIS A 20 5.25 23.24 17.47
N SER A 21 6.47 23.60 17.05
CA SER A 21 6.83 24.95 16.61
C SER A 21 6.44 25.26 15.16
N LYS A 22 5.59 24.43 14.53
CA LYS A 22 5.13 24.55 13.14
C LYS A 22 6.24 24.54 12.07
N LEU A 23 7.43 24.00 12.38
CA LEU A 23 8.41 23.72 11.34
C LEU A 23 7.88 22.60 10.45
N ARG A 24 7.86 22.86 9.14
CA ARG A 24 7.38 21.93 8.11
C ARG A 24 8.57 21.31 7.41
N THR A 25 8.83 20.02 7.63
CA THR A 25 9.85 19.27 6.88
C THR A 25 9.17 18.30 5.92
N ASN A 26 9.73 18.14 4.71
CA ASN A 26 9.13 17.25 3.71
C ASN A 26 9.22 15.79 4.16
N ARG A 27 8.11 15.04 4.00
CA ARG A 27 8.05 13.61 4.25
C ARG A 27 7.28 12.88 3.16
N ARG A 28 7.57 11.58 3.04
CA ARG A 28 6.83 10.66 2.17
C ARG A 28 6.02 9.71 3.03
N PHE A 29 4.72 9.58 2.72
CA PHE A 29 3.83 8.60 3.30
C PHE A 29 3.83 7.37 2.41
N LEU A 30 4.55 6.34 2.85
CA LEU A 30 4.65 5.09 2.09
C LEU A 30 3.48 4.18 2.47
N PRO A 31 2.76 3.60 1.49
CA PRO A 31 1.78 2.56 1.80
C PRO A 31 2.50 1.34 2.39
N ASN A 32 1.89 0.70 3.39
CA ASN A 32 2.37 -0.58 3.92
C ASN A 32 2.09 -1.68 2.87
N LEU A 33 3.08 -1.88 1.98
CA LEU A 33 3.07 -2.90 0.94
C LEU A 33 3.77 -4.14 1.46
N GLN A 34 3.07 -5.26 1.36
CA GLN A 34 3.58 -6.58 1.70
C GLN A 34 3.69 -7.41 0.44
N THR A 35 4.71 -8.26 0.37
CA THR A 35 4.87 -9.21 -0.72
C THR A 35 4.06 -10.45 -0.36
N GLY A 36 2.98 -10.72 -1.09
CA GLY A 36 2.07 -11.81 -0.80
C GLY A 36 1.65 -12.53 -2.06
N HIS A 37 1.15 -13.76 -1.90
CA HIS A 37 0.53 -14.51 -2.97
C HIS A 37 -0.94 -14.09 -3.05
N VAL A 38 -1.36 -13.59 -4.20
CA VAL A 38 -2.72 -13.08 -4.40
C VAL A 38 -3.35 -13.76 -5.60
N LEU A 39 -4.61 -14.17 -5.45
CA LEU A 39 -5.42 -14.73 -6.53
C LEU A 39 -5.87 -13.60 -7.46
N ILE A 40 -5.27 -13.53 -8.64
CA ILE A 40 -5.69 -12.61 -9.70
C ILE A 40 -6.21 -13.49 -10.84
N GLY A 41 -7.53 -13.46 -11.08
CA GLY A 41 -8.15 -14.24 -12.16
C GLY A 41 -7.97 -15.77 -12.04
N GLY A 42 -7.95 -16.30 -10.81
CA GLY A 42 -7.80 -17.74 -10.56
C GLY A 42 -6.36 -18.26 -10.53
N LYS A 43 -5.35 -17.41 -10.75
CA LYS A 43 -3.93 -17.76 -10.63
C LYS A 43 -3.32 -17.12 -9.40
N LEU A 44 -2.55 -17.90 -8.66
CA LEU A 44 -1.80 -17.45 -7.49
C LEU A 44 -0.54 -16.73 -7.97
N VAL A 45 -0.52 -15.41 -7.93
CA VAL A 45 0.61 -14.59 -8.39
C VAL A 45 1.28 -13.91 -7.20
N LYS A 46 2.61 -13.87 -7.22
CA LYS A 46 3.40 -13.11 -6.23
C LYS A 46 3.37 -11.64 -6.63
N ALA A 47 2.68 -10.83 -5.83
CA ALA A 47 2.45 -9.42 -6.11
C ALA A 47 2.76 -8.56 -4.86
N ARG A 48 3.14 -7.29 -5.08
CA ARG A 48 3.22 -6.31 -3.98
C ARG A 48 1.85 -5.70 -3.74
N VAL A 49 1.27 -6.05 -2.60
CA VAL A 49 -0.11 -5.72 -2.28
C VAL A 49 -0.20 -4.99 -0.95
N CYS A 50 -1.06 -3.97 -0.89
CA CYS A 50 -1.27 -3.26 0.36
C CYS A 50 -2.00 -4.15 1.37
N THR A 51 -1.72 -3.97 2.66
CA THR A 51 -2.36 -4.74 3.74
C THR A 51 -3.90 -4.67 3.71
N ARG A 52 -4.49 -3.57 3.24
CA ARG A 52 -5.95 -3.47 3.06
C ARG A 52 -6.50 -4.42 1.99
N CYS A 53 -5.77 -4.59 0.88
CA CYS A 53 -6.16 -5.50 -0.19
C CYS A 53 -5.95 -6.96 0.23
N LEU A 54 -4.84 -7.25 0.92
CA LEU A 54 -4.59 -8.59 1.51
C LEU A 54 -5.70 -8.98 2.50
N ARG A 55 -6.11 -8.04 3.37
CA ARG A 55 -7.22 -8.28 4.30
C ARG A 55 -8.55 -8.53 3.58
N ARG A 56 -8.80 -7.85 2.45
CA ARG A 56 -10.03 -8.04 1.67
C ARG A 56 -10.04 -9.38 0.92
N SER A 57 -8.88 -9.84 0.44
CA SER A 57 -8.77 -11.15 -0.22
C SER A 57 -8.91 -12.34 0.73
N THR A 58 -8.61 -12.19 2.03
CA THR A 58 -8.71 -13.29 3.01
C THR A 58 -10.09 -13.41 3.62
N SER A 59 -10.80 -12.30 3.86
CA SER A 59 -12.20 -12.33 4.26
C SER A 59 -13.05 -12.50 3.00
N GLY A 60 -13.43 -13.73 2.65
CA GLY A 60 -14.33 -14.04 1.53
C GLY A 60 -15.68 -13.32 1.66
N ARG A 61 -15.72 -12.05 1.27
CA ARG A 61 -16.93 -11.25 1.10
C ARG A 61 -16.79 -10.55 -0.25
N PRO A 62 -17.73 -10.76 -1.18
CA PRO A 62 -17.67 -10.18 -2.52
C PRO A 62 -17.44 -8.66 -2.48
#